data_AF-A0A7R9PBC6-F1
#
_entry.id   AF-A0A7R9PBC6-F1
#
_cell.length_a   1.000
_cell.length_b   1.000
_cell.length_c   1.000
_cell.angle_alpha   90.00
_cell.angle_beta   90.00
_cell.angle_gamma   90.00
#
_symmetry.space_group_name_H-M   'P 1'
#
loop_
_entity.id
_entity.type
_entity.pdbx_description
1 polymer ?
#
loop_
_entity_poly.entity_id
_entity_poly.type
_entity_poly.pdbx_seq_one_letter_code
_entity_poly.pdbx_strand_id
1 'polypeptide(L)'
;LISCVLTEVLGLGEVIYAINSGGEAHTDSHGVKFEKDPLHGKVGTASDYGKQLLIGRVPPADQLLYQTERYHHSTFGYDIPINEDGEYVMILKFCEVYFNAPNMKVFDVVLNGDHTIVPDLDIFERVGRGVAHDEYIPFSVSKGRLYYNEEESDIRGGRIRVEFIKGYRDNPKVNAICVVKGRLQEVPKLPAMPTEPEVEEYHEEVEDKKSSKNRRPSGPRTPDPYSVDDTSIMLPVFVAIGAFISALFCLCKL
;
A
#
# COMPACT_ATOMS: atom_id res chain seq x y z
N LEU A 1 -32.39 -24.61 -25.52
CA LEU A 1 -30.96 -24.23 -25.61
C LEU A 1 -30.62 -23.49 -24.32
N ILE A 2 -30.18 -24.23 -23.30
CA ILE A 2 -29.70 -23.66 -22.04
C ILE A 2 -28.25 -23.28 -22.31
N SER A 3 -27.98 -21.97 -22.36
CA SER A 3 -26.63 -21.43 -22.44
C SER A 3 -25.93 -21.72 -21.11
N CYS A 4 -25.05 -22.72 -21.11
CA CYS A 4 -24.17 -22.99 -19.99
C CYS A 4 -23.06 -21.94 -20.05
N VAL A 5 -23.17 -20.90 -19.23
CA VAL A 5 -22.09 -19.93 -19.04
C VAL A 5 -20.99 -20.66 -18.27
N LEU A 6 -20.01 -21.19 -18.99
CA LEU A 6 -18.74 -21.63 -18.42
C LEU A 6 -18.13 -20.44 -17.71
N THR A 7 -18.30 -20.40 -16.40
CA THR A 7 -17.52 -19.51 -15.54
C THR A 7 -16.15 -20.16 -15.47
N GLU A 8 -15.15 -19.60 -16.17
CA GLU A 8 -13.76 -20.03 -15.99
C GLU A 8 -13.42 -19.83 -14.51
N VAL A 9 -13.31 -20.95 -13.79
CA VAL A 9 -12.68 -20.95 -12.48
C VAL A 9 -11.20 -20.70 -12.77
N LEU A 10 -10.79 -19.44 -12.71
CA LEU A 10 -9.37 -19.08 -12.61
C LEU A 10 -8.86 -19.69 -11.31
N GLY A 11 -8.40 -20.94 -11.39
CA GLY A 11 -7.66 -21.56 -10.32
C GLY A 11 -6.37 -20.76 -10.15
N LEU A 12 -6.03 -20.42 -8.90
CA LEU A 12 -4.67 -20.01 -8.59
C LEU A 12 -3.73 -21.04 -9.24
N GLY A 13 -2.68 -20.60 -9.92
CA GLY A 13 -1.62 -21.50 -10.35
C GLY A 13 -1.08 -22.34 -9.17
N GLU A 14 -0.25 -23.33 -9.45
CA GLU A 14 0.26 -24.21 -8.40
C GLU A 14 1.04 -23.41 -7.35
N VAL A 15 0.54 -23.36 -6.11
CA VAL A 15 1.23 -22.70 -5.00
C VAL A 15 2.40 -23.57 -4.55
N ILE A 16 3.62 -23.10 -4.77
CA ILE A 16 4.84 -23.83 -4.39
C ILE A 16 5.40 -23.40 -3.04
N TYR A 17 5.04 -22.22 -2.57
CA TYR A 17 5.49 -21.66 -1.29
C TYR A 17 4.49 -20.63 -0.78
N ALA A 18 4.10 -20.71 0.49
CA ALA A 18 3.28 -19.69 1.14
C ALA A 18 3.57 -19.65 2.64
N ILE A 19 3.87 -18.46 3.18
CA ILE A 19 4.15 -18.25 4.61
C ILE A 19 3.46 -17.01 5.16
N ASN A 20 2.98 -17.10 6.40
CA ASN A 20 2.50 -15.96 7.17
C ASN A 20 3.64 -15.41 8.04
N SER A 21 4.27 -14.32 7.63
CA SER A 21 5.42 -13.74 8.31
C SER A 21 5.01 -13.13 9.65
N GLY A 22 5.75 -13.45 10.71
CA GLY A 22 5.46 -13.09 12.09
C GLY A 22 4.28 -13.82 12.72
N GLY A 23 3.56 -14.64 11.96
CA GLY A 23 2.33 -15.29 12.40
C GLY A 23 2.38 -16.82 12.44
N GLU A 24 1.27 -17.40 12.88
CA GLU A 24 0.99 -18.83 12.77
C GLU A 24 0.45 -19.16 11.37
N ALA A 25 0.35 -20.46 11.06
CA ALA A 25 -0.25 -20.92 9.80
C ALA A 25 -1.70 -20.44 9.65
N HIS A 26 -2.10 -20.12 8.42
CA HIS A 26 -3.41 -19.59 8.08
C HIS A 26 -3.85 -20.03 6.69
N THR A 27 -5.16 -20.20 6.47
CA THR A 27 -5.71 -20.50 5.14
C THR A 27 -6.58 -19.34 4.69
N ASP A 28 -6.28 -18.81 3.51
CA ASP A 28 -7.02 -17.68 2.95
C ASP A 28 -8.35 -18.11 2.29
N SER A 29 -9.10 -17.11 1.82
CA SER A 29 -10.40 -17.27 1.16
C SER A 29 -10.33 -18.00 -0.18
N HIS A 30 -9.14 -18.11 -0.78
CA HIS A 30 -8.88 -18.87 -2.01
C HIS A 30 -8.43 -20.31 -1.72
N GLY A 31 -8.34 -20.70 -0.44
CA GLY A 31 -7.91 -22.03 -0.02
C GLY A 31 -6.39 -22.20 0.02
N VAL A 32 -5.60 -21.13 -0.13
CA VAL A 32 -4.15 -21.17 -0.04
C VAL A 32 -3.75 -21.31 1.42
N LYS A 33 -3.02 -22.37 1.74
CA LYS A 33 -2.47 -22.58 3.08
C LYS A 33 -1.11 -21.89 3.20
N PHE A 34 -1.08 -20.79 3.93
CA PHE A 34 0.14 -20.14 4.39
C PHE A 34 0.67 -20.88 5.62
N GLU A 35 1.89 -21.38 5.54
CA GLU A 35 2.55 -22.04 6.66
C GLU A 35 3.01 -21.01 7.71
N LYS A 36 3.28 -21.49 8.92
CA LYS A 36 3.89 -20.69 9.99
C LYS A 36 5.23 -20.13 9.53
N ASP A 37 5.56 -18.93 9.99
CA ASP A 37 6.85 -18.30 9.70
C ASP A 37 8.07 -19.19 10.06
N PRO A 38 8.91 -19.57 9.08
CA PRO A 38 10.07 -20.44 9.32
C PRO A 38 11.22 -19.76 10.11
N LEU A 39 11.20 -18.42 10.19
CA LEU A 39 12.17 -17.60 10.93
C LEU A 39 11.73 -17.33 12.38
N HIS A 40 10.57 -17.84 12.80
CA HIS A 40 10.10 -17.71 14.18
C HIS A 40 11.16 -18.17 15.19
N GLY A 41 11.50 -17.29 16.14
CA GLY A 41 12.53 -17.52 17.16
C GLY A 41 13.97 -17.53 16.65
N LYS A 42 14.24 -17.15 15.39
CA LYS A 42 15.58 -17.20 14.79
C LYS A 42 16.08 -15.84 14.31
N VAL A 43 15.32 -15.18 13.44
CA VAL A 43 15.75 -13.96 12.74
C VAL A 43 14.64 -12.93 12.80
N GLY A 44 14.94 -11.72 13.28
CA GLY A 44 13.99 -10.62 13.34
C GLY A 44 12.88 -10.81 14.36
N THR A 45 11.99 -9.83 14.40
CA THR A 45 10.93 -9.73 15.40
C THR A 45 9.59 -10.00 14.72
N ALA A 46 8.85 -10.96 15.29
CA ALA A 46 7.45 -11.16 14.96
C ALA A 46 6.60 -10.10 15.67
N SER A 47 5.63 -9.53 14.97
CA SER A 47 4.70 -8.55 15.51
C SER A 47 3.28 -8.89 15.06
N ASP A 48 2.33 -8.75 15.97
CA ASP A 48 0.90 -8.84 15.68
C ASP A 48 0.16 -7.52 15.95
N TYR A 49 0.91 -6.41 15.97
CA TYR A 49 0.39 -5.06 16.19
C TYR A 49 -0.74 -4.69 15.21
N GLY A 50 -0.76 -5.28 14.01
CA GLY A 50 -1.81 -5.07 13.03
C GLY A 50 -3.17 -5.62 13.45
N LYS A 51 -3.26 -6.57 14.39
CA LYS A 51 -4.53 -7.18 14.84
C LYS A 51 -5.52 -6.19 15.47
N GLN A 52 -5.05 -5.02 15.90
CA GLN A 52 -5.92 -3.95 16.42
C GLN A 52 -6.68 -3.20 15.32
N LEU A 53 -6.33 -3.43 14.04
CA LEU A 53 -6.90 -2.75 12.88
C LEU A 53 -7.79 -3.70 12.08
N LEU A 54 -8.85 -3.14 11.52
CA LEU A 54 -9.54 -3.76 10.39
C LEU A 54 -8.74 -3.45 9.13
N ILE A 55 -8.32 -4.49 8.40
CA ILE A 55 -7.51 -4.30 7.19
C ILE A 55 -8.42 -4.11 5.97
N GLY A 56 -8.24 -3.00 5.26
CA GLY A 56 -8.96 -2.69 4.03
C GLY A 56 -8.50 -3.50 2.81
N ARG A 57 -9.35 -3.55 1.76
CA ARG A 57 -9.17 -4.25 0.47
C ARG A 57 -9.19 -5.78 0.50
N VAL A 58 -9.41 -6.41 1.65
CA VAL A 58 -9.44 -7.87 1.78
C VAL A 58 -10.66 -8.33 2.58
N PRO A 59 -11.19 -9.54 2.31
CA PRO A 59 -12.27 -10.10 3.12
C PRO A 59 -11.77 -10.40 4.55
N PRO A 60 -12.67 -10.48 5.56
CA PRO A 60 -12.29 -10.76 6.94
C PRO A 60 -11.40 -11.99 7.15
N ALA A 61 -11.63 -13.04 6.34
CA ALA A 61 -10.84 -14.27 6.39
C ALA A 61 -9.37 -14.06 6.04
N ASP A 62 -9.03 -13.04 5.26
CA ASP A 62 -7.68 -12.83 4.74
C ASP A 62 -6.92 -11.77 5.53
N GLN A 63 -7.60 -11.01 6.40
CA GLN A 63 -7.00 -9.92 7.17
C GLN A 63 -5.81 -10.39 8.01
N LEU A 64 -5.83 -11.63 8.54
CA LEU A 64 -4.75 -12.14 9.38
C LEU A 64 -3.38 -12.09 8.67
N LEU A 65 -3.34 -12.33 7.35
CA LEU A 65 -2.13 -12.27 6.52
C LEU A 65 -1.54 -10.86 6.38
N TYR A 66 -2.26 -9.84 6.84
CA TYR A 66 -1.85 -8.44 6.84
C TYR A 66 -1.80 -7.86 8.27
N GLN A 67 -2.20 -8.63 9.29
CA GLN A 67 -2.20 -8.21 10.69
C GLN A 67 -0.97 -8.69 11.46
N THR A 68 -0.34 -9.77 11.00
CA THR A 68 0.98 -10.22 11.48
C THR A 68 2.07 -9.82 10.52
N GLU A 69 3.26 -9.53 11.06
CA GLU A 69 4.44 -9.16 10.28
C GLU A 69 5.73 -9.67 10.92
N ARG A 70 6.74 -9.88 10.08
CA ARG A 70 8.13 -9.92 10.53
C ARG A 70 8.83 -8.66 10.10
N TYR A 71 9.51 -8.01 11.04
CA TYR A 71 10.43 -6.92 10.75
C TYR A 71 11.81 -7.21 11.34
N HIS A 72 12.83 -6.47 10.89
CA HIS A 72 14.19 -6.62 11.43
C HIS A 72 14.93 -5.29 11.45
N HIS A 73 15.81 -5.08 12.44
CA HIS A 73 16.69 -3.91 12.53
C HIS A 73 17.85 -3.92 11.52
N SER A 74 17.87 -4.88 10.59
CA SER A 74 18.92 -5.13 9.60
C SER A 74 18.29 -5.85 8.40
N THR A 75 19.05 -6.04 7.33
CA THR A 75 18.59 -6.84 6.19
C THR A 75 18.30 -8.28 6.63
N PHE A 76 17.17 -8.82 6.18
CA PHE A 76 16.77 -10.20 6.41
C PHE A 76 16.05 -10.75 5.18
N GLY A 77 15.90 -12.06 5.08
CA GLY A 77 15.27 -12.67 3.91
C GLY A 77 14.82 -14.11 4.12
N TYR A 78 14.12 -14.62 3.13
CA TYR A 78 13.59 -15.99 3.10
C TYR A 78 14.20 -16.76 1.93
N ASP A 79 14.61 -17.99 2.19
CA ASP A 79 15.00 -18.93 1.14
C ASP A 79 13.77 -19.69 0.67
N ILE A 80 13.48 -19.60 -0.63
CA ILE A 80 12.30 -20.17 -1.28
C ILE A 80 12.78 -21.33 -2.16
N PRO A 81 12.31 -22.56 -1.95
CA PRO A 81 12.67 -23.70 -2.79
C PRO A 81 12.12 -23.52 -4.21
N ILE A 82 12.96 -23.76 -5.21
CA ILE A 82 12.63 -23.72 -6.64
C ILE A 82 13.31 -24.92 -7.30
N ASN A 83 12.50 -25.89 -7.72
CA ASN A 83 13.00 -27.18 -8.22
C ASN A 83 12.67 -27.44 -9.69
N GLU A 84 11.85 -26.57 -10.30
CA GLU A 84 11.34 -26.79 -11.65
C GLU A 84 11.52 -25.53 -12.51
N ASP A 85 11.80 -25.76 -13.79
CA ASP A 85 11.73 -24.70 -14.79
C ASP A 85 10.27 -24.26 -15.00
N GLY A 86 10.06 -22.98 -15.26
CA GLY A 86 8.72 -22.43 -15.47
C GLY A 86 8.62 -20.93 -15.24
N GLU A 87 7.41 -20.42 -15.47
CA GLU A 87 7.02 -19.06 -15.10
C GLU A 87 6.49 -19.07 -13.67
N TYR A 88 6.82 -18.03 -12.90
CA TYR A 88 6.42 -17.89 -11.51
C TYR A 88 5.98 -16.46 -11.22
N VAL A 89 5.15 -16.32 -10.20
CA VAL A 89 4.77 -15.03 -9.62
C VAL A 89 4.99 -15.10 -8.12
N MET A 90 5.90 -14.27 -7.62
CA MET A 90 6.04 -14.02 -6.18
C MET A 90 5.11 -12.87 -5.79
N ILE A 91 4.30 -13.10 -4.77
CA ILE A 91 3.36 -12.15 -4.18
C ILE A 91 3.89 -11.79 -2.80
N LEU A 92 4.30 -10.53 -2.63
CA LEU A 92 4.73 -10.00 -1.34
C LEU A 92 3.58 -9.18 -0.76
N LYS A 93 3.08 -9.60 0.40
CA LYS A 93 1.94 -8.98 1.08
C LYS A 93 2.44 -8.05 2.17
N PHE A 94 1.90 -6.84 2.18
CA PHE A 94 2.29 -5.75 3.07
C PHE A 94 1.08 -5.01 3.63
N CYS A 95 1.23 -4.50 4.85
CA CYS A 95 0.34 -3.51 5.43
C CYS A 95 1.15 -2.58 6.35
N GLU A 96 1.02 -1.27 6.18
CA GLU A 96 1.53 -0.32 7.18
C GLU A 96 0.50 -0.19 8.31
N VAL A 97 0.94 -0.46 9.53
CA VAL A 97 0.06 -0.54 10.73
C VAL A 97 0.55 0.36 11.86
N TYR A 98 1.79 0.86 11.76
CA TYR A 98 2.47 1.63 12.79
C TYR A 98 2.56 3.11 12.42
N PHE A 99 3.07 3.44 11.23
CA PHE A 99 3.25 4.82 10.81
C PHE A 99 1.98 5.45 10.22
N ASN A 100 1.87 6.77 10.38
CA ASN A 100 0.73 7.59 9.95
C ASN A 100 1.12 8.65 8.90
N ALA A 101 2.29 8.52 8.28
CA ALA A 101 2.79 9.47 7.30
C ALA A 101 3.77 8.78 6.33
N PRO A 102 3.90 9.28 5.09
CA PRO A 102 4.88 8.77 4.13
C PRO A 102 6.30 9.15 4.57
N ASN A 103 7.28 8.52 3.94
CA ASN A 103 8.72 8.65 4.12
C ASN A 103 9.22 8.30 5.54
N MET A 104 8.41 7.56 6.32
CA MET A 104 8.76 7.11 7.67
C MET A 104 9.43 5.73 7.65
N LYS A 105 9.00 4.86 6.73
CA LYS A 105 9.56 3.52 6.52
C LYS A 105 9.72 3.31 5.03
N VAL A 106 10.99 3.23 4.61
CA VAL A 106 11.39 3.02 3.23
C VAL A 106 12.47 1.96 3.20
N PHE A 107 12.30 0.94 2.38
CA PHE A 107 13.24 -0.17 2.23
C PHE A 107 13.15 -0.78 0.83
N ASP A 108 14.23 -1.41 0.38
CA ASP A 108 14.23 -2.14 -0.88
C ASP A 108 13.89 -3.61 -0.66
N VAL A 109 13.41 -4.26 -1.73
CA VAL A 109 13.34 -5.71 -1.81
C VAL A 109 14.23 -6.19 -2.95
N VAL A 110 15.12 -7.12 -2.64
CA VAL A 110 16.07 -7.72 -3.58
C VAL A 110 15.77 -9.21 -3.73
N LEU A 111 15.81 -9.70 -4.97
CA LEU A 111 15.65 -11.10 -5.33
C LEU A 111 16.98 -11.66 -5.81
N ASN A 112 17.32 -12.80 -5.23
CA ASN A 112 18.51 -13.60 -5.51
C ASN A 112 19.83 -12.82 -5.38
N GLY A 113 19.87 -11.78 -4.54
CA GLY A 113 21.05 -10.95 -4.29
C GLY A 113 21.37 -9.92 -5.38
N ASP A 114 20.88 -10.15 -6.61
CA ASP A 114 21.28 -9.37 -7.78
C ASP A 114 20.16 -8.43 -8.29
N HIS A 115 18.88 -8.76 -8.08
CA HIS A 115 17.77 -8.03 -8.69
C HIS A 115 17.02 -7.17 -7.67
N THR A 116 17.10 -5.85 -7.76
CA THR A 116 16.21 -4.97 -6.99
C THR A 116 14.80 -5.04 -7.59
N ILE A 117 13.92 -5.81 -6.96
CA ILE A 117 12.57 -6.09 -7.46
C ILE A 117 11.53 -5.07 -7.00
N VAL A 118 11.75 -4.43 -5.84
CA VAL A 118 10.91 -3.34 -5.34
C VAL A 118 11.82 -2.28 -4.71
N PRO A 119 12.22 -1.23 -5.45
CA PRO A 119 13.04 -0.16 -4.90
C PRO A 119 12.18 0.82 -4.07
N ASP A 120 12.77 1.39 -3.02
CA ASP A 120 12.22 2.47 -2.19
C ASP A 120 10.77 2.24 -1.75
N LEU A 121 10.44 1.03 -1.28
CA LEU A 121 9.08 0.69 -0.87
C LEU A 121 8.67 1.48 0.37
N ASP A 122 7.75 2.41 0.19
CA ASP A 122 6.97 3.04 1.24
C ASP A 122 5.51 2.57 1.19
N ILE A 123 5.14 1.65 2.09
CA ILE A 123 3.80 1.06 2.12
C ILE A 123 2.73 2.13 2.45
N PHE A 124 3.06 3.10 3.32
CA PHE A 124 2.11 4.15 3.67
C PHE A 124 1.85 5.06 2.48
N GLU A 125 2.88 5.45 1.73
CA GLU A 125 2.73 6.28 0.53
C GLU A 125 1.87 5.57 -0.53
N ARG A 126 1.98 4.24 -0.65
CA ARG A 126 1.21 3.45 -1.62
C ARG A 126 -0.27 3.37 -1.28
N VAL A 127 -0.62 3.08 -0.02
CA VAL A 127 -2.00 2.71 0.34
C VAL A 127 -2.52 3.30 1.66
N GLY A 128 -1.69 4.05 2.38
CA GLY A 128 -1.99 4.54 3.72
C GLY A 128 -1.86 3.46 4.81
N ARG A 129 -2.42 3.74 5.98
CA ARG A 129 -2.36 2.86 7.16
C ARG A 129 -3.58 1.92 7.20
N GLY A 130 -3.34 0.65 7.54
CA GLY A 130 -4.41 -0.35 7.73
C GLY A 130 -5.04 -0.81 6.41
N VAL A 131 -4.34 -0.66 5.30
CA VAL A 131 -4.80 -1.08 3.98
C VAL A 131 -3.85 -2.13 3.43
N ALA A 132 -4.38 -3.21 2.87
CA ALA A 132 -3.57 -4.26 2.24
C ALA A 132 -2.86 -3.73 0.98
N HIS A 133 -1.60 -4.10 0.80
CA HIS A 133 -0.80 -3.85 -0.39
C HIS A 133 -0.08 -5.11 -0.82
N ASP A 134 -0.12 -5.41 -2.12
CA ASP A 134 0.54 -6.59 -2.69
C ASP A 134 1.48 -6.12 -3.81
N GLU A 135 2.73 -6.57 -3.75
CA GLU A 135 3.65 -6.51 -4.88
C GLU A 135 3.61 -7.85 -5.62
N TYR A 136 3.47 -7.81 -6.94
CA TYR A 136 3.43 -9.00 -7.79
C TYR A 136 4.65 -9.02 -8.71
N ILE A 137 5.55 -9.97 -8.46
CA ILE A 137 6.85 -10.06 -9.11
C ILE A 137 6.85 -11.29 -10.03
N PRO A 138 6.57 -11.14 -11.33
CA PRO A 138 6.74 -12.22 -12.29
C PRO A 138 8.22 -12.45 -12.56
N PHE A 139 8.64 -13.72 -12.56
CA PHE A 139 9.98 -14.14 -12.95
C PHE A 139 9.90 -15.50 -13.65
N SER A 140 10.97 -15.92 -14.33
CA SER A 140 11.04 -17.26 -14.89
C SER A 140 12.31 -17.98 -14.48
N VAL A 141 12.24 -19.30 -14.50
CA VAL A 141 13.37 -20.17 -14.17
C VAL A 141 13.60 -21.10 -15.33
N SER A 142 14.84 -21.14 -15.81
CA SER A 142 15.23 -22.04 -16.88
C SER A 142 16.65 -22.53 -16.66
N LYS A 143 16.84 -23.85 -16.64
CA LYS A 143 18.15 -24.50 -16.56
C LYS A 143 18.99 -24.01 -15.37
N GLY A 144 18.36 -23.85 -14.21
CA GLY A 144 19.02 -23.43 -12.96
C GLY A 144 19.38 -21.94 -12.90
N ARG A 145 18.82 -21.10 -13.77
CA ARG A 145 18.95 -19.64 -13.72
C ARG A 145 17.59 -19.00 -13.53
N LEU A 146 17.57 -17.90 -12.78
CA LEU A 146 16.43 -17.01 -12.60
C LEU A 146 16.53 -15.87 -13.59
N TYR A 147 15.40 -15.48 -14.17
CA TYR A 147 15.26 -14.37 -15.10
C TYR A 147 14.22 -13.37 -14.59
N TYR A 148 14.62 -12.11 -14.45
CA TYR A 148 13.77 -11.00 -14.03
C TYR A 148 14.13 -9.74 -14.82
N ASN A 149 13.15 -9.11 -15.46
CA ASN A 149 13.33 -7.88 -16.27
C ASN A 149 14.56 -7.91 -17.20
N GLU A 150 14.71 -8.98 -17.99
CA GLU A 150 15.82 -9.21 -18.94
C GLU A 150 17.20 -9.48 -18.30
N GLU A 151 17.32 -9.41 -16.98
CA GLU A 151 18.50 -9.81 -16.23
C GLU A 151 18.41 -11.28 -15.82
N GLU A 152 19.58 -11.92 -15.65
CA GLU A 152 19.68 -13.29 -15.15
C GLU A 152 20.61 -13.41 -13.94
N SER A 153 20.31 -14.37 -13.06
CA SER A 153 21.17 -14.77 -11.94
C SER A 153 21.14 -16.28 -11.73
N ASP A 154 22.22 -16.83 -11.16
CA ASP A 154 22.32 -18.27 -10.89
C ASP A 154 21.48 -18.67 -9.68
N ILE A 155 20.73 -19.79 -9.79
CA ILE A 155 20.06 -20.40 -8.64
C ILE A 155 21.01 -21.39 -7.98
N ARG A 156 21.35 -21.13 -6.71
CA ARG A 156 22.28 -21.98 -5.94
C ARG A 156 21.51 -22.83 -4.94
N GLY A 157 21.79 -24.14 -4.92
CA GLY A 157 21.20 -25.06 -3.92
C GLY A 157 19.69 -25.27 -4.05
N GLY A 158 19.12 -25.06 -5.24
CA GLY A 158 17.68 -25.24 -5.51
C GLY A 158 16.80 -24.23 -4.76
N ARG A 159 17.34 -23.06 -4.43
CA ARG A 159 16.64 -22.01 -3.70
C ARG A 159 16.94 -20.64 -4.29
N ILE A 160 15.92 -19.80 -4.32
CA ILE A 160 16.05 -18.37 -4.53
C ILE A 160 15.89 -17.67 -3.19
N ARG A 161 16.46 -16.48 -3.05
CA ARG A 161 16.37 -15.72 -1.79
C ARG A 161 15.70 -14.38 -2.03
N VAL A 162 14.66 -14.07 -1.27
CA VAL A 162 14.08 -12.72 -1.25
C VAL A 162 14.54 -12.01 0.01
N GLU A 163 15.15 -10.84 -0.14
CA GLU A 163 15.75 -10.06 0.93
C GLU A 163 15.10 -8.69 1.04
N PHE A 164 14.78 -8.30 2.27
CA PHE A 164 14.24 -6.99 2.59
C PHE A 164 15.39 -6.15 3.16
N ILE A 165 15.84 -5.17 2.37
CA ILE A 165 17.08 -4.45 2.61
C ILE A 165 16.87 -3.33 3.62
N LYS A 166 17.70 -3.28 4.66
CA LYS A 166 17.66 -2.17 5.61
C LYS A 166 18.17 -0.88 4.96
N GLY A 167 17.24 0.02 4.64
CA GLY A 167 17.54 1.39 4.23
C GLY A 167 17.94 2.30 5.41
N TYR A 168 18.03 3.61 5.17
CA TYR A 168 18.39 4.61 6.18
C TYR A 168 17.23 5.05 7.08
N ARG A 169 15.97 4.74 6.70
CA ARG A 169 14.74 5.02 7.45
C ARG A 169 14.49 3.97 8.53
N ASP A 170 13.24 3.59 8.78
CA ASP A 170 12.89 2.55 9.73
C ASP A 170 13.20 1.11 9.21
N ASN A 171 12.66 0.09 9.88
CA ASN A 171 12.99 -1.31 9.69
C ASN A 171 12.20 -1.91 8.51
N PRO A 172 12.83 -2.72 7.63
CA PRO A 172 12.13 -3.51 6.63
C PRO A 172 11.16 -4.48 7.30
N LYS A 173 10.05 -4.77 6.62
CA LYS A 173 9.03 -5.72 7.08
C LYS A 173 8.44 -6.51 5.92
N VAL A 174 7.73 -7.59 6.25
CA VAL A 174 6.78 -8.26 5.35
C VAL A 174 5.70 -8.94 6.18
N ASN A 175 4.47 -8.99 5.65
CA ASN A 175 3.34 -9.63 6.31
C ASN A 175 3.15 -11.08 5.85
N ALA A 176 3.25 -11.35 4.56
CA ALA A 176 3.23 -12.71 4.02
C ALA A 176 3.92 -12.80 2.66
N ILE A 177 4.33 -14.01 2.29
CA ILE A 177 4.94 -14.32 0.99
C ILE A 177 4.21 -15.51 0.40
N CYS A 178 3.83 -15.41 -0.88
CA CYS A 178 3.31 -16.52 -1.66
C CYS A 178 4.05 -16.61 -2.99
N VAL A 179 4.39 -17.81 -3.45
CA VAL A 179 4.96 -18.03 -4.78
C VAL A 179 4.11 -19.07 -5.49
N VAL A 180 3.66 -18.68 -6.67
CA VAL A 180 2.79 -19.46 -7.54
C VAL A 180 3.55 -19.77 -8.81
N LYS A 181 3.48 -21.02 -9.28
CA LYS A 181 3.92 -21.40 -10.62
C LYS A 181 2.78 -21.08 -11.60
N GLY A 182 3.07 -20.25 -12.58
CA GLY A 182 2.09 -19.73 -13.53
C GLY A 182 2.39 -18.28 -13.93
N ARG A 183 1.41 -17.66 -14.60
CA ARG A 183 1.54 -16.30 -15.15
C ARG A 183 0.84 -15.27 -14.28
N LEU A 184 1.26 -14.01 -14.45
CA LEU A 184 0.71 -12.88 -13.70
C LEU A 184 -0.82 -12.73 -13.82
N GLN A 185 -1.40 -13.10 -14.97
CA GLN A 185 -2.83 -12.98 -15.25
C GLN A 185 -3.67 -14.04 -14.52
N GLU A 186 -3.05 -15.14 -14.08
CA GLU A 186 -3.71 -16.25 -13.38
C GLU A 186 -3.80 -15.99 -11.87
N VAL A 187 -3.08 -14.98 -11.38
CA VAL A 187 -3.01 -14.64 -9.95
C VAL A 187 -4.09 -13.61 -9.60
N PRO A 188 -4.99 -13.91 -8.63
CA PRO A 188 -5.96 -12.94 -8.15
C PRO A 188 -5.31 -11.65 -7.66
N LYS A 189 -5.88 -10.52 -8.06
CA LYS A 189 -5.41 -9.19 -7.69
C LYS A 189 -6.24 -8.61 -6.56
N LEU A 190 -5.58 -7.85 -5.67
CA LEU A 190 -6.31 -7.02 -4.72
C LEU A 190 -7.26 -6.07 -5.47
N PRO A 191 -8.47 -5.82 -4.94
CA PRO A 191 -9.37 -4.79 -5.46
C PRO A 191 -8.66 -3.44 -5.58
N ALA A 192 -9.05 -2.63 -6.57
CA ALA A 192 -8.53 -1.27 -6.72
C ALA A 192 -8.83 -0.41 -5.47
N MET A 193 -8.01 0.61 -5.24
CA MET A 193 -8.31 1.62 -4.21
C MET A 193 -9.65 2.30 -4.56
N PRO A 194 -10.50 2.62 -3.58
CA PRO A 194 -11.67 3.45 -3.82
C PRO A 194 -11.19 4.81 -4.36
N THR A 195 -11.56 5.15 -5.58
CA THR A 195 -11.38 6.52 -6.09
C THR A 195 -12.37 7.41 -5.33
N GLU A 196 -11.90 8.50 -4.73
CA GLU A 196 -12.82 9.54 -4.28
C GLU A 196 -13.60 10.05 -5.51
N PRO A 197 -14.92 10.25 -5.43
CA PRO A 197 -15.67 10.83 -6.54
C PRO A 197 -15.10 12.21 -6.84
N GLU A 198 -14.73 12.46 -8.10
CA GLU A 198 -14.39 13.79 -8.58
C GLU A 198 -15.54 14.73 -8.20
N VAL A 199 -15.25 15.76 -7.41
CA VAL A 199 -16.22 16.81 -7.13
C VAL A 199 -16.43 17.52 -8.47
N GLU A 200 -17.53 17.23 -9.15
CA GLU A 200 -17.96 18.02 -10.30
C GLU A 200 -18.09 19.47 -9.83
N GLU A 201 -17.14 20.33 -10.22
CA GLU A 201 -17.28 21.77 -10.06
C GLU A 201 -18.51 22.20 -10.87
N TYR A 202 -19.64 22.38 -10.19
CA TYR A 202 -20.82 23.01 -10.74
C TYR A 202 -20.47 24.46 -11.12
N HIS A 203 -20.04 24.66 -12.36
CA HIS A 203 -20.07 25.97 -12.99
C HIS A 203 -21.54 26.32 -13.25
N GLU A 204 -22.15 27.13 -12.36
CA GLU A 204 -23.43 27.77 -12.66
C GLU A 204 -23.26 28.72 -13.86
N GLU A 205 -23.71 28.28 -15.04
CA GLU A 205 -23.95 29.17 -16.17
C GLU A 205 -25.14 30.07 -15.85
N VAL A 206 -24.88 31.33 -15.48
CA VAL A 206 -25.92 32.33 -15.31
C VAL A 206 -26.47 32.73 -16.70
N GLU A 207 -27.70 32.29 -17.00
CA GLU A 207 -28.45 32.71 -18.19
C GLU A 207 -28.74 34.23 -18.16
N ASP A 208 -28.06 34.99 -19.01
CA ASP A 208 -28.35 36.42 -19.23
C ASP A 208 -29.59 36.61 -20.12
N LYS A 209 -30.74 36.90 -19.50
CA LYS A 209 -31.94 37.41 -20.20
C LYS A 209 -31.74 38.86 -20.64
N LYS A 210 -31.68 39.05 -21.96
CA LYS A 210 -31.66 40.35 -22.66
C LYS A 210 -32.75 41.31 -22.17
N SER A 211 -32.35 42.54 -21.81
CA SER A 211 -33.20 43.71 -22.00
C SER A 211 -32.39 44.89 -22.52
N SER A 212 -32.96 45.57 -23.51
CA SER A 212 -32.35 46.63 -24.30
C SER A 212 -32.46 47.99 -23.60
N LYS A 213 -31.38 48.80 -23.63
CA LYS A 213 -31.40 50.25 -23.97
C LYS A 213 -30.03 50.93 -23.80
N ASN A 214 -29.65 51.64 -24.86
CA ASN A 214 -28.82 52.85 -24.97
C ASN A 214 -27.53 53.02 -24.13
N ARG A 215 -26.41 53.04 -24.85
CA ARG A 215 -25.10 53.55 -24.40
C ARG A 215 -25.11 55.07 -24.20
N ARG A 216 -24.44 55.55 -23.14
CA ARG A 216 -23.56 56.74 -23.10
C ARG A 216 -22.59 56.67 -21.90
N PRO A 217 -21.42 57.33 -21.94
CA PRO A 217 -20.22 56.95 -21.17
C PRO A 217 -20.02 57.81 -19.91
N SER A 218 -19.33 57.27 -18.89
CA SER A 218 -18.28 57.93 -18.06
C SER A 218 -18.19 57.41 -16.61
N GLY A 219 -16.95 57.27 -16.12
CA GLY A 219 -16.59 57.11 -14.69
C GLY A 219 -15.69 55.90 -14.38
N PRO A 220 -14.52 56.07 -13.72
CA PRO A 220 -13.78 54.94 -13.14
C PRO A 220 -14.67 54.22 -12.12
N ARG A 221 -14.69 52.88 -12.14
CA ARG A 221 -15.42 52.07 -11.15
C ARG A 221 -14.87 52.38 -9.76
N THR A 222 -15.65 53.05 -8.93
CA THR A 222 -15.45 53.08 -7.47
C THR A 222 -15.75 51.68 -6.93
N PRO A 223 -14.84 51.08 -6.13
CA PRO A 223 -15.14 49.85 -5.41
C PRO A 223 -16.30 50.08 -4.44
N ASP A 224 -17.13 49.06 -4.26
CA ASP A 224 -18.23 49.08 -3.29
C ASP A 224 -17.67 49.23 -1.86
N PRO A 225 -18.04 50.28 -1.10
CA PRO A 225 -17.55 50.48 0.26
C PRO A 225 -18.06 49.45 1.28
N TYR A 226 -18.89 48.48 0.87
CA TYR A 226 -19.44 47.44 1.74
C TYR A 226 -19.12 46.00 1.32
N SER A 227 -18.17 45.78 0.39
CA SER A 227 -17.68 44.41 0.14
C SER A 227 -16.83 43.95 1.33
N VAL A 228 -17.44 43.18 2.23
CA VAL A 228 -16.73 42.53 3.33
C VAL A 228 -15.96 41.32 2.80
N ASP A 229 -14.64 41.42 2.76
CA ASP A 229 -13.75 40.28 2.54
C ASP A 229 -13.82 39.35 3.76
N ASP A 230 -14.27 38.11 3.57
CA ASP A 230 -14.40 37.07 4.61
C ASP A 230 -13.06 36.76 5.34
N THR A 231 -11.93 37.17 4.77
CA THR A 231 -10.60 37.12 5.39
C THR A 231 -10.44 38.06 6.59
N SER A 232 -11.25 39.12 6.69
CA SER A 232 -11.16 40.12 7.77
C SER A 232 -11.81 39.66 9.08
N ILE A 233 -12.72 38.69 9.02
CA ILE A 233 -13.47 38.18 10.18
C ILE A 233 -12.68 37.06 10.89
N MET A 234 -11.77 36.39 10.19
CA MET A 234 -10.98 35.28 10.74
C MET A 234 -9.77 35.74 11.58
N LEU A 235 -9.19 36.90 11.27
CA LEU A 235 -7.99 37.42 11.95
C LEU A 235 -8.19 37.74 13.45
N PRO A 236 -9.30 38.37 13.90
CA PRO A 236 -9.54 38.63 15.32
C PRO A 236 -9.78 37.36 16.15
N VAL A 237 -10.35 36.32 15.54
CA VAL A 237 -10.70 35.06 16.22
C VAL A 237 -9.44 34.26 16.57
N PHE A 238 -8.45 34.19 15.67
CA PHE A 238 -7.19 33.50 15.95
C PHE A 238 -6.36 34.20 17.03
N VAL A 239 -6.37 35.54 17.08
CA VAL A 239 -5.68 36.32 18.12
C VAL A 239 -6.33 36.12 19.50
N ALA A 240 -7.67 36.04 19.56
CA ALA A 240 -8.39 35.79 20.81
C ALA A 240 -8.14 34.37 21.38
N ILE A 241 -8.07 33.35 20.51
CA ILE A 241 -7.80 31.96 20.92
C ILE A 241 -6.34 31.79 21.39
N GLY A 242 -5.38 32.43 20.72
CA GLY A 242 -3.96 32.39 21.11
C GLY A 242 -3.66 33.05 22.47
N ALA A 243 -4.34 34.16 22.78
CA ALA A 243 -4.20 34.83 24.08
C ALA A 243 -4.82 34.03 25.23
N PHE A 244 -5.92 33.31 24.99
CA PHE A 244 -6.60 32.50 26.01
C PHE A 244 -5.77 31.27 26.42
N ILE A 245 -5.16 30.57 25.47
CA ILE A 245 -4.29 29.40 25.74
C ILE A 245 -3.04 29.82 26.51
N SER A 246 -2.47 30.99 26.19
CA SER A 246 -1.30 31.55 26.88
C SER A 246 -1.61 31.93 28.34
N ALA A 247 -2.78 32.52 28.60
CA ALA A 247 -3.22 32.83 29.96
C ALA A 247 -3.52 31.56 30.78
N LEU A 248 -4.11 30.52 30.16
CA LEU A 248 -4.39 29.24 30.80
C LEU A 248 -3.09 28.52 31.21
N PHE A 249 -2.06 28.56 30.37
CA PHE A 249 -0.76 27.95 30.66
C PHE A 249 -0.01 28.66 31.80
N CYS A 250 -0.18 29.98 31.94
CA CYS A 250 0.38 30.76 33.05
C CYS A 250 -0.38 30.60 34.38
N LEU A 251 -1.68 30.27 34.34
CA LEU A 251 -2.51 30.03 35.54
C LEU A 251 -2.40 28.60 36.08
N CYS A 252 -1.98 27.63 35.25
CA CYS A 252 -1.84 26.22 35.65
C CYS A 252 -0.41 25.80 36.07
N LYS A 253 0.52 26.76 36.24
CA LYS A 253 1.85 26.54 36.84
C LYS A 253 2.11 27.45 38.05
N LEU A 254 1.18 27.41 39.01
CA LEU A 254 1.38 27.79 40.41
C LEU A 254 1.10 26.57 41.29
#